data_AF-H9BNW6-F1
#
_entry.id   AF-H9BNW6-F1
#
_cell.length_a   1.000
_cell.length_b   1.000
_cell.length_c   1.000
_cell.angle_alpha   90.00
_cell.angle_beta   90.00
_cell.angle_gamma   90.00
#
_symmetry.space_group_name_H-M   'P 1'
#
loop_
_entity.id
_entity.type
_entity.pdbx_description
1 polymer ?
#
loop_
_entity_poly.entity_id
_entity_poly.type
_entity_poly.pdbx_seq_one_letter_code
_entity_poly.pdbx_strand_id
1 'polypeptide(L)'
;MADLKDAYIAALEKKLAELSGIEVDQIKKNQLANAADEARAISEMAEYVASIQVEQAGVAQAGVVNPQIAAVYSHITAELGEERGAHVLPPMKYDYAALEPHISAMIMEIHHTKHHQGYITNLKACTEKLKQAEEANDVAAMNALLPAIKFNGGGHLNHTIFWTNMAPNAGGEPSGPIADAINKEFGSFQDFKAKFSAASVGVKGSGWGWLGYCPKNDTVAVATCQNQDPLQITHGLIPLLGLDVWEHAYYLQYKNLRADYVKAFFNVINWANVNERYDNARKSAGH
;
A
#
# COMPACT_ATOMS: atom_id res chain seq x y z
N MET A 1 -0.80 -33.23 5.95
CA MET A 1 -0.86 -31.99 5.13
C MET A 1 0.30 -31.04 5.39
N ALA A 2 0.74 -30.85 6.65
CA ALA A 2 1.97 -30.10 6.97
C ALA A 2 3.23 -30.65 6.24
N ASP A 3 3.44 -31.98 6.29
CA ASP A 3 4.60 -32.62 5.62
C ASP A 3 4.70 -32.38 4.11
N LEU A 4 3.56 -32.27 3.40
CA LEU A 4 3.55 -32.02 1.96
C LEU A 4 3.89 -30.57 1.64
N LYS A 5 3.46 -29.64 2.50
CA LYS A 5 3.77 -28.21 2.38
C LYS A 5 5.24 -27.95 2.69
N ASP A 6 5.77 -28.55 3.74
CA ASP A 6 7.17 -28.39 4.13
C ASP A 6 8.12 -29.05 3.12
N ALA A 7 7.75 -30.20 2.57
CA ALA A 7 8.50 -30.83 1.47
C ALA A 7 8.49 -29.97 0.19
N TYR A 8 7.37 -29.33 -0.13
CA TYR A 8 7.25 -28.43 -1.27
C TYR A 8 8.08 -27.15 -1.09
N ILE A 9 8.05 -26.54 0.11
CA ILE A 9 8.85 -25.38 0.45
C ILE A 9 10.35 -25.71 0.37
N ALA A 10 10.78 -26.84 0.95
CA ALA A 10 12.17 -27.29 0.87
C ALA A 10 12.62 -27.53 -0.58
N ALA A 11 11.76 -28.09 -1.43
CA ALA A 11 12.04 -28.30 -2.85
C ALA A 11 12.19 -26.97 -3.61
N LEU A 12 11.36 -25.97 -3.31
CA LEU A 12 11.46 -24.63 -3.89
C LEU A 12 12.72 -23.90 -3.44
N GLU A 13 13.06 -23.94 -2.15
CA GLU A 13 14.28 -23.35 -1.60
C GLU A 13 15.53 -23.91 -2.27
N LYS A 14 15.57 -25.24 -2.46
CA LYS A 14 16.68 -25.91 -3.15
C LYS A 14 16.78 -25.49 -4.62
N LYS A 15 15.65 -25.45 -5.33
CA LYS A 15 15.62 -25.02 -6.73
C LYS A 15 16.02 -23.55 -6.90
N LEU A 16 15.68 -22.72 -5.92
CA LEU A 16 16.08 -21.32 -5.90
C LEU A 16 17.58 -21.14 -5.66
N ALA A 17 18.19 -21.96 -4.81
CA ALA A 17 19.64 -22.00 -4.63
C ALA A 17 20.37 -22.37 -5.92
N GLU A 18 19.88 -23.40 -6.63
CA GLU A 18 20.43 -23.83 -7.92
C GLU A 18 20.36 -22.72 -9.00
N LEU A 19 19.26 -21.96 -9.03
CA LEU A 19 19.07 -20.90 -10.03
C LEU A 19 19.81 -19.60 -9.70
N SER A 20 19.98 -19.28 -8.42
CA SER A 20 20.58 -18.01 -7.97
C SER A 20 22.08 -18.12 -7.64
N GLY A 21 22.58 -19.34 -7.42
CA GLY A 21 23.93 -19.57 -6.90
C GLY A 21 24.09 -19.18 -5.42
N ILE A 22 23.00 -18.89 -4.72
CA ILE A 22 22.99 -18.50 -3.31
C ILE A 22 22.61 -19.71 -2.46
N GLU A 23 23.40 -20.01 -1.43
CA GLU A 23 23.13 -21.10 -0.48
C GLU A 23 21.73 -21.02 0.14
N VAL A 24 21.07 -22.17 0.36
CA VAL A 24 19.70 -22.24 0.91
C VAL A 24 19.58 -21.50 2.26
N ASP A 25 20.59 -21.61 3.12
CA ASP A 25 20.60 -20.90 4.41
C ASP A 25 20.75 -19.39 4.24
N GLN A 26 21.48 -18.94 3.21
CA GLN A 26 21.60 -17.52 2.89
C GLN A 26 20.32 -17.01 2.23
N ILE A 27 19.66 -17.83 1.42
CA ILE A 27 18.30 -17.56 0.94
C ILE A 27 17.42 -17.34 2.16
N LYS A 28 17.30 -18.30 3.09
CA LYS A 28 16.50 -18.18 4.33
C LYS A 28 16.79 -16.92 5.13
N LYS A 29 18.06 -16.56 5.30
CA LYS A 29 18.46 -15.31 5.97
C LYS A 29 18.01 -14.07 5.21
N ASN A 30 18.18 -14.04 3.88
CA ASN A 30 17.68 -12.97 3.03
C ASN A 30 16.15 -12.91 3.06
N GLN A 31 15.46 -14.06 3.10
CA GLN A 31 14.00 -14.14 3.19
C GLN A 31 13.48 -13.52 4.50
N LEU A 32 14.14 -13.83 5.63
CA LEU A 32 13.80 -13.28 6.94
C LEU A 32 14.15 -11.80 7.05
N ALA A 33 15.28 -11.37 6.49
CA ALA A 33 15.69 -9.97 6.46
C ALA A 33 14.72 -9.13 5.62
N ASN A 34 14.37 -9.60 4.43
CA ASN A 34 13.44 -8.94 3.51
C ASN A 34 12.00 -8.89 4.06
N ALA A 35 11.51 -9.98 4.68
CA ALA A 35 10.22 -9.96 5.37
C ALA A 35 10.21 -9.03 6.59
N ALA A 36 11.37 -8.79 7.21
CA ALA A 36 11.54 -7.85 8.31
C ALA A 36 11.77 -6.41 7.84
N ASP A 37 12.03 -6.14 6.55
CA ASP A 37 12.38 -4.80 6.07
C ASP A 37 11.27 -3.79 6.29
N GLU A 38 10.00 -4.18 6.14
CA GLU A 38 8.88 -3.30 6.46
C GLU A 38 8.74 -3.05 7.97
N ALA A 39 8.85 -4.10 8.79
CA ALA A 39 8.81 -3.95 10.24
C ALA A 39 9.96 -3.03 10.72
N ARG A 40 11.13 -3.13 10.09
CA ARG A 40 12.26 -2.22 10.31
C ARG A 40 11.91 -0.80 9.88
N ALA A 41 11.37 -0.58 8.68
CA ALA A 41 10.96 0.75 8.22
C ALA A 41 9.91 1.41 9.13
N ILE A 42 8.94 0.63 9.63
CA ILE A 42 7.95 1.08 10.62
C ILE A 42 8.65 1.47 11.93
N SER A 43 9.61 0.69 12.42
CA SER A 43 10.39 1.02 13.62
C SER A 43 11.26 2.27 13.44
N GLU A 44 11.98 2.36 12.32
CA GLU A 44 12.83 3.50 11.97
C GLU A 44 12.02 4.80 11.89
N MET A 45 10.81 4.75 11.33
CA MET A 45 9.92 5.92 11.31
C MET A 45 9.41 6.29 12.71
N ALA A 46 9.16 5.32 13.59
CA ALA A 46 8.80 5.60 14.97
C ALA A 46 9.94 6.30 15.73
N GLU A 47 11.17 5.80 15.57
CA GLU A 47 12.39 6.40 16.12
C GLU A 47 12.64 7.80 15.55
N TYR A 48 12.44 7.98 14.24
CA TYR A 48 12.55 9.27 13.59
C TYR A 48 11.57 10.30 14.17
N VAL A 49 10.30 9.94 14.32
CA VAL A 49 9.29 10.81 14.95
C VAL A 49 9.66 11.13 16.39
N ALA A 50 10.13 10.16 17.16
CA ALA A 50 10.57 10.38 18.54
C ALA A 50 11.75 11.36 18.61
N SER A 51 12.66 11.32 17.63
CA SER A 51 13.86 12.17 17.58
C SER A 51 13.55 13.66 17.33
N ILE A 52 12.42 13.97 16.69
CA ILE A 52 12.02 15.35 16.38
C ILE A 52 11.78 16.12 17.69
N GLN A 53 12.59 17.15 17.89
CA GLN A 53 12.44 18.12 18.98
C GLN A 53 11.47 19.20 18.55
N VAL A 54 10.52 19.53 19.43
CA VAL A 54 9.62 20.67 19.27
C VAL A 54 10.18 21.79 20.14
N GLU A 55 10.46 22.94 19.53
CA GLU A 55 10.95 24.11 20.26
C GLU A 55 9.88 24.69 21.19
N GLN A 56 10.31 25.46 22.20
CA GLN A 56 9.36 26.16 23.07
C GLN A 56 8.65 27.30 22.34
N ALA A 57 7.39 27.52 22.71
CA ALA A 57 6.60 28.64 22.22
C ALA A 57 7.35 29.97 22.46
N GLY A 58 7.52 30.77 21.39
CA GLY A 58 8.23 32.05 21.42
C GLY A 58 9.70 32.01 20.97
N VAL A 59 10.30 30.82 20.83
CA VAL A 59 11.61 30.62 20.15
C VAL A 59 11.39 30.21 18.70
N ALA A 60 10.35 29.41 18.45
CA ALA A 60 9.97 28.90 17.15
C ALA A 60 9.81 29.98 16.07
N GLN A 61 10.33 29.71 14.87
CA GLN A 61 10.24 30.62 13.74
C GLN A 61 8.96 30.40 12.92
N ALA A 62 8.30 31.51 12.58
CA ALA A 62 7.19 31.48 11.64
C ALA A 62 7.65 31.06 10.23
N GLY A 63 6.81 30.31 9.52
CA GLY A 63 7.13 29.82 8.19
C GLY A 63 5.90 29.26 7.47
N VAL A 64 6.12 28.65 6.31
CA VAL A 64 5.06 27.97 5.56
C VAL A 64 5.10 26.48 5.88
N VAL A 65 3.99 25.98 6.43
CA VAL A 65 3.77 24.55 6.63
C VAL A 65 3.60 23.89 5.26
N ASN A 66 4.28 22.76 5.05
CA ASN A 66 4.18 22.04 3.79
C ASN A 66 2.74 21.54 3.59
N PRO A 67 2.07 21.90 2.49
CA PRO A 67 0.66 21.57 2.28
C PRO A 67 0.41 20.06 2.18
N GLN A 68 1.43 19.24 1.90
CA GLN A 68 1.27 17.79 1.85
C GLN A 68 0.89 17.19 3.21
N ILE A 69 1.26 17.84 4.33
CA ILE A 69 0.84 17.39 5.66
C ILE A 69 -0.69 17.37 5.75
N ALA A 70 -1.32 18.50 5.41
CA ALA A 70 -2.78 18.60 5.38
C ALA A 70 -3.41 17.70 4.32
N ALA A 71 -2.76 17.55 3.15
CA ALA A 71 -3.26 16.69 2.07
C ALA A 71 -3.36 15.22 2.50
N VAL A 72 -2.36 14.67 3.19
CA VAL A 72 -2.41 13.28 3.69
C VAL A 72 -3.63 13.04 4.57
N TYR A 73 -3.84 13.90 5.58
CA TYR A 73 -5.00 13.76 6.48
C TYR A 73 -6.33 13.97 5.75
N SER A 74 -6.41 14.95 4.84
CA SER A 74 -7.60 15.18 4.02
C SER A 74 -7.97 13.94 3.18
N HIS A 75 -6.99 13.27 2.60
CA HIS A 75 -7.22 12.03 1.86
C HIS A 75 -7.67 10.88 2.77
N ILE A 76 -7.13 10.78 3.98
CA ILE A 76 -7.61 9.80 4.99
C ILE A 76 -9.06 10.07 5.35
N THR A 77 -9.42 11.32 5.64
CA THR A 77 -10.80 11.69 5.94
C THR A 77 -11.72 11.42 4.75
N ALA A 78 -11.29 11.67 3.52
CA ALA A 78 -12.09 11.40 2.33
C ALA A 78 -12.31 9.90 2.09
N GLU A 79 -11.31 9.05 2.34
CA GLU A 79 -11.38 7.60 2.12
C GLU A 79 -12.08 6.87 3.28
N LEU A 80 -11.81 7.26 4.53
CA LEU A 80 -12.25 6.53 5.73
C LEU A 80 -13.27 7.29 6.59
N GLY A 81 -13.47 8.59 6.38
CA GLY A 81 -14.26 9.42 7.29
C GLY A 81 -13.60 9.66 8.64
N GLU A 82 -12.30 9.37 8.77
CA GLU A 82 -11.57 9.50 10.01
C GLU A 82 -10.99 10.90 10.18
N GLU A 83 -11.21 11.47 11.35
CA GLU A 83 -10.54 12.70 11.79
C GLU A 83 -9.07 12.42 12.16
N ARG A 84 -8.22 13.43 12.04
CA ARG A 84 -6.79 13.35 12.41
C ARG A 84 -6.64 12.86 13.86
N GLY A 85 -5.94 11.73 14.04
CA GLY A 85 -5.69 11.10 15.35
C GLY A 85 -6.72 10.04 15.75
N ALA A 86 -7.87 9.95 15.08
CA ALA A 86 -8.91 8.96 15.34
C ALA A 86 -8.74 7.65 14.55
N HIS A 87 -7.55 7.42 13.98
CA HIS A 87 -7.30 6.33 13.03
C HIS A 87 -7.46 4.93 13.64
N VAL A 88 -8.15 4.02 12.96
CA VAL A 88 -8.35 2.66 13.46
C VAL A 88 -8.07 1.62 12.40
N LEU A 89 -7.76 0.41 12.84
CA LEU A 89 -7.57 -0.70 11.92
C LEU A 89 -8.95 -1.10 11.38
N PRO A 90 -9.23 -0.94 10.07
CA PRO A 90 -10.54 -1.26 9.53
C PRO A 90 -10.78 -2.76 9.61
N PRO A 91 -11.97 -3.23 10.02
CA PRO A 91 -12.24 -4.66 10.05
C PRO A 91 -12.22 -5.25 8.64
N MET A 92 -11.65 -6.45 8.51
CA MET A 92 -11.70 -7.19 7.25
C MET A 92 -13.15 -7.55 6.89
N LYS A 93 -13.52 -7.38 5.61
CA LYS A 93 -14.85 -7.71 5.09
C LYS A 93 -15.02 -9.18 4.70
N TYR A 94 -13.96 -9.97 4.85
CA TYR A 94 -13.91 -11.39 4.55
C TYR A 94 -12.88 -12.06 5.46
N ASP A 95 -13.00 -13.38 5.65
CA ASP A 95 -12.06 -14.18 6.44
C ASP A 95 -10.64 -14.11 5.85
N TYR A 96 -9.60 -14.21 6.69
CA TYR A 96 -8.21 -14.16 6.21
C TYR A 96 -7.90 -15.26 5.17
N ALA A 97 -8.53 -16.43 5.28
CA ALA A 97 -8.36 -17.53 4.32
C ALA A 97 -9.22 -17.38 3.05
N ALA A 98 -10.07 -16.36 2.96
CA ALA A 98 -11.07 -16.24 1.88
C ALA A 98 -10.45 -15.99 0.49
N LEU A 99 -9.18 -15.58 0.42
CA LEU A 99 -8.46 -15.33 -0.83
C LEU A 99 -7.59 -16.52 -1.27
N GLU A 100 -7.60 -17.63 -0.53
CA GLU A 100 -6.90 -18.84 -0.94
C GLU A 100 -7.51 -19.44 -2.22
N PRO A 101 -6.69 -20.05 -3.11
CA PRO A 101 -5.26 -20.31 -2.96
C PRO A 101 -4.36 -19.14 -3.41
N HIS A 102 -4.92 -17.98 -3.77
CA HIS A 102 -4.19 -16.89 -4.41
C HIS A 102 -3.41 -16.02 -3.42
N ILE A 103 -3.92 -15.82 -2.21
CA ILE A 103 -3.18 -15.17 -1.13
C ILE A 103 -3.49 -15.93 0.17
N SER A 104 -2.44 -16.43 0.83
CA SER A 104 -2.59 -17.28 2.01
C SER A 104 -3.14 -16.55 3.22
N ALA A 105 -3.88 -17.26 4.07
CA ALA A 105 -4.44 -16.71 5.30
C ALA A 105 -3.39 -16.07 6.21
N MET A 106 -2.22 -16.70 6.31
CA MET A 106 -1.11 -16.22 7.13
C MET A 106 -0.58 -14.86 6.68
N ILE A 107 -0.48 -14.64 5.36
CA ILE A 107 -0.11 -13.32 4.81
C ILE A 107 -1.17 -12.31 5.21
N MET A 108 -2.45 -12.60 4.93
CA MET A 108 -3.56 -11.67 5.17
C MET A 108 -3.66 -11.27 6.65
N GLU A 109 -3.52 -12.22 7.57
CA GLU A 109 -3.57 -11.96 9.01
C GLU A 109 -2.42 -11.07 9.48
N ILE A 110 -1.18 -11.36 9.08
CA ILE A 110 0.00 -10.59 9.50
C ILE A 110 -0.02 -9.20 8.86
N HIS A 111 -0.31 -9.13 7.56
CA HIS A 111 -0.38 -7.89 6.79
C HIS A 111 -1.44 -6.93 7.34
N HIS A 112 -2.59 -7.46 7.79
CA HIS A 112 -3.61 -6.68 8.45
C HIS A 112 -3.26 -6.32 9.92
N THR A 113 -3.02 -7.32 10.77
CA THR A 113 -2.94 -7.13 12.22
C THR A 113 -1.59 -6.58 12.71
N LYS A 114 -0.53 -6.65 11.90
CA LYS A 114 0.81 -6.17 12.25
C LYS A 114 1.22 -4.98 11.39
N HIS A 115 1.27 -5.16 10.08
CA HIS A 115 1.78 -4.12 9.17
C HIS A 115 0.84 -2.91 9.13
N HIS A 116 -0.43 -3.13 8.78
CA HIS A 116 -1.41 -2.05 8.75
C HIS A 116 -1.60 -1.39 10.12
N GLN A 117 -1.65 -2.19 11.20
CA GLN A 117 -1.70 -1.68 12.56
C GLN A 117 -0.47 -0.84 12.93
N GLY A 118 0.73 -1.20 12.45
CA GLY A 118 1.96 -0.46 12.67
C GLY A 118 1.89 0.95 12.09
N TYR A 119 1.39 1.09 10.85
CA TYR A 119 1.15 2.40 10.24
C TYR A 119 0.21 3.27 11.06
N ILE A 120 -0.90 2.70 11.53
CA ILE A 120 -1.89 3.44 12.33
C ILE A 120 -1.30 3.90 13.66
N THR A 121 -0.57 3.03 14.36
CA THR A 121 0.10 3.37 15.62
C THR A 121 1.07 4.53 15.44
N ASN A 122 1.90 4.48 14.40
CA ASN A 122 2.89 5.52 14.13
C ASN A 122 2.26 6.81 13.60
N LEU A 123 1.18 6.73 12.82
CA LEU A 123 0.44 7.90 12.36
C LEU A 123 -0.19 8.67 13.53
N LYS A 124 -0.70 7.96 14.54
CA LYS A 124 -1.15 8.58 15.79
C LYS A 124 -0.01 9.27 16.53
N ALA A 125 1.15 8.64 16.63
CA ALA A 125 2.33 9.28 17.20
C ALA A 125 2.75 10.55 16.44
N CYS A 126 2.71 10.52 15.10
CA CYS A 126 2.93 11.70 14.26
C CYS A 126 1.89 12.80 14.54
N THR A 127 0.63 12.43 14.71
CA THR A 127 -0.47 13.37 14.99
C THR A 127 -0.27 14.10 16.30
N GLU A 128 0.08 13.38 17.38
CA GLU A 128 0.34 13.97 18.69
C GLU A 128 1.57 14.89 18.66
N LYS A 129 2.66 14.47 18.00
CA LYS A 129 3.84 15.32 17.84
C LYS A 129 3.53 16.57 17.01
N LEU A 130 2.75 16.43 15.93
CA LEU A 130 2.35 17.54 15.09
C LEU A 130 1.49 18.54 15.87
N LYS A 131 0.60 18.07 16.76
CA LYS A 131 -0.19 18.92 17.66
C LYS A 131 0.70 19.73 18.60
N GLN A 132 1.73 19.13 19.19
CA GLN A 132 2.70 19.83 20.04
C GLN A 132 3.43 20.93 19.24
N ALA A 133 3.85 20.62 18.00
CA ALA A 133 4.49 21.59 17.12
C ALA A 133 3.54 22.75 16.76
N GLU A 134 2.27 22.46 16.49
CA GLU A 134 1.21 23.46 16.23
C GLU A 134 1.00 24.39 17.43
N GLU A 135 0.90 23.83 18.65
CA GLU A 135 0.76 24.60 19.89
C GLU A 135 1.99 25.49 20.16
N ALA A 136 3.19 25.05 19.76
CA ALA A 136 4.42 25.82 19.87
C ALA A 136 4.65 26.84 18.73
N ASN A 137 3.83 26.81 17.67
CA ASN A 137 4.07 27.49 16.38
C ASN A 137 5.42 27.10 15.72
N ASP A 138 5.89 25.87 15.91
CA ASP A 138 7.15 25.36 15.37
C ASP A 138 6.98 24.75 13.97
N VAL A 139 7.00 25.61 12.95
CA VAL A 139 6.85 25.19 11.55
C VAL A 139 7.98 24.26 11.10
N ALA A 140 9.18 24.37 11.66
CA ALA A 140 10.29 23.50 11.32
C ALA A 140 10.01 22.06 11.80
N ALA A 141 9.55 21.88 13.04
CA ALA A 141 9.14 20.58 13.55
C ALA A 141 7.93 20.02 12.80
N MET A 142 6.94 20.85 12.44
CA MET A 142 5.82 20.41 11.59
C MET A 142 6.33 19.84 10.26
N ASN A 143 7.21 20.57 9.57
CA ASN A 143 7.75 20.15 8.28
C ASN A 143 8.67 18.93 8.39
N ALA A 144 9.39 18.78 9.51
CA ALA A 144 10.19 17.59 9.80
C ALA A 144 9.34 16.32 9.96
N LEU A 145 8.05 16.44 10.32
CA LEU A 145 7.15 15.29 10.44
C LEU A 145 6.64 14.78 9.09
N LEU A 146 6.76 15.56 8.01
CA LEU A 146 6.18 15.21 6.71
C LEU A 146 6.60 13.81 6.20
N PRO A 147 7.88 13.39 6.24
CA PRO A 147 8.25 12.06 5.76
C PRO A 147 7.53 10.94 6.50
N ALA A 148 7.42 11.04 7.83
CA ALA A 148 6.74 10.04 8.65
C ALA A 148 5.21 10.07 8.47
N ILE A 149 4.61 11.26 8.34
CA ILE A 149 3.19 11.41 8.04
C ILE A 149 2.86 10.82 6.68
N LYS A 150 3.69 11.10 5.66
CA LYS A 150 3.52 10.56 4.31
C LYS A 150 3.65 9.04 4.29
N PHE A 151 4.65 8.48 4.98
CA PHE A 151 4.86 7.03 5.04
C PHE A 151 3.74 6.30 5.80
N ASN A 152 3.42 6.73 7.02
CA ASN A 152 2.42 6.04 7.84
C ASN A 152 0.99 6.34 7.39
N GLY A 153 0.71 7.58 6.99
CA GLY A 153 -0.59 7.97 6.44
C GLY A 153 -0.84 7.34 5.07
N GLY A 154 0.17 7.30 4.21
CA GLY A 154 0.10 6.56 2.95
C GLY A 154 -0.04 5.06 3.17
N GLY A 155 0.66 4.48 4.16
CA GLY A 155 0.49 3.08 4.53
C GLY A 155 -0.94 2.76 4.95
N HIS A 156 -1.53 3.59 5.81
CA HIS A 156 -2.93 3.42 6.22
C HIS A 156 -3.93 3.55 5.05
N LEU A 157 -3.75 4.57 4.20
CA LEU A 157 -4.58 4.78 2.99
C LEU A 157 -4.49 3.60 2.02
N ASN A 158 -3.26 3.26 1.62
CA ASN A 158 -3.01 2.26 0.59
C ASN A 158 -3.57 0.90 1.01
N HIS A 159 -3.35 0.47 2.26
CA HIS A 159 -3.85 -0.80 2.76
C HIS A 159 -5.38 -0.82 2.89
N THR A 160 -5.99 0.28 3.35
CA THR A 160 -7.46 0.37 3.42
C THR A 160 -8.09 0.14 2.05
N ILE A 161 -7.52 0.74 1.01
CA ILE A 161 -7.96 0.53 -0.38
C ILE A 161 -7.70 -0.91 -0.82
N PHE A 162 -6.49 -1.43 -0.57
CA PHE A 162 -6.07 -2.79 -0.93
C PHE A 162 -7.03 -3.87 -0.44
N TRP A 163 -7.46 -3.81 0.84
CA TRP A 163 -8.40 -4.78 1.39
C TRP A 163 -9.73 -4.80 0.66
N THR A 164 -10.24 -3.62 0.28
CA THR A 164 -11.52 -3.51 -0.44
C THR A 164 -11.43 -3.88 -1.92
N ASN A 165 -10.24 -3.73 -2.50
CA ASN A 165 -9.94 -4.09 -3.88
C ASN A 165 -9.85 -5.61 -4.12
N MET A 166 -9.93 -6.41 -3.05
CA MET A 166 -9.96 -7.87 -3.15
C MET A 166 -11.25 -8.44 -2.56
N ALA A 167 -11.67 -9.60 -3.05
CA ALA A 167 -12.83 -10.33 -2.52
C ALA A 167 -12.73 -11.84 -2.84
N PRO A 168 -13.37 -12.72 -2.03
CA PRO A 168 -13.54 -14.12 -2.38
C PRO A 168 -14.43 -14.30 -3.61
N ASN A 169 -14.18 -15.35 -4.40
CA ASN A 169 -14.95 -15.66 -5.62
C ASN A 169 -15.01 -14.50 -6.63
N ALA A 170 -13.96 -13.68 -6.69
CA ALA A 170 -13.84 -12.52 -7.56
C ALA A 170 -12.83 -12.77 -8.69
N GLY A 171 -12.22 -11.71 -9.22
CA GLY A 171 -11.32 -11.77 -10.36
C GLY A 171 -12.04 -11.75 -11.71
N GLY A 172 -11.40 -12.33 -12.73
CA GLY A 172 -11.88 -12.25 -14.10
C GLY A 172 -11.62 -10.89 -14.75
N GLU A 173 -12.38 -10.57 -15.80
CA GLU A 173 -12.31 -9.28 -16.48
C GLU A 173 -13.31 -8.29 -15.86
N PRO A 174 -13.00 -6.98 -15.82
CA PRO A 174 -13.96 -5.97 -15.38
C PRO A 174 -15.15 -5.92 -16.33
N SER A 175 -16.29 -5.50 -15.78
CA SER A 175 -17.48 -5.09 -16.54
C SER A 175 -17.86 -3.65 -16.17
N GLY A 176 -18.76 -3.04 -16.94
CA GLY A 176 -19.31 -1.71 -16.63
C GLY A 176 -18.34 -0.56 -16.95
N PRO A 177 -18.57 0.64 -16.38
CA PRO A 177 -17.84 1.86 -16.76
C PRO A 177 -16.32 1.73 -16.67
N ILE A 178 -15.78 0.99 -15.71
CA ILE A 178 -14.33 0.79 -15.61
C ILE A 178 -13.78 -0.04 -16.77
N ALA A 179 -14.54 -1.02 -17.28
CA ALA A 179 -14.12 -1.82 -18.42
C ALA A 179 -14.03 -0.96 -19.69
N ASP A 180 -15.01 -0.08 -19.90
CA ASP A 180 -15.02 0.86 -21.02
C ASP A 180 -13.85 1.85 -20.92
N ALA A 181 -13.59 2.38 -19.71
CA ALA A 181 -12.46 3.27 -19.46
C ALA A 181 -11.10 2.58 -19.72
N ILE A 182 -10.95 1.34 -19.27
CA ILE A 182 -9.77 0.51 -19.51
C ILE A 182 -9.58 0.26 -21.00
N ASN A 183 -10.63 -0.17 -21.71
CA ASN A 183 -10.55 -0.46 -23.14
C ASN A 183 -10.25 0.81 -23.95
N LYS A 184 -10.81 1.95 -23.55
CA LYS A 184 -10.53 3.24 -24.19
C LYS A 184 -9.07 3.67 -24.04
N GLU A 185 -8.51 3.54 -22.84
CA GLU A 185 -7.14 4.02 -22.55
C GLU A 185 -6.06 3.03 -23.00
N PHE A 186 -6.28 1.73 -22.79
CA PHE A 186 -5.27 0.71 -22.99
C PHE A 186 -5.51 -0.13 -24.24
N GLY A 187 -6.64 0.03 -24.93
CA GLY A 187 -7.05 -0.75 -26.11
C GLY A 187 -7.80 -2.03 -25.74
N SER A 188 -7.35 -2.74 -24.71
CA SER A 188 -8.04 -3.92 -24.18
C SER A 188 -7.73 -4.15 -22.69
N PHE A 189 -8.55 -4.96 -22.02
CA PHE A 189 -8.23 -5.45 -20.68
C PHE A 189 -6.90 -6.23 -20.63
N GLN A 190 -6.57 -6.99 -21.69
CA GLN A 190 -5.33 -7.76 -21.74
C GLN A 190 -4.10 -6.86 -21.83
N ASP A 191 -4.17 -5.77 -22.60
CA ASP A 191 -3.10 -4.76 -22.68
C ASP A 191 -2.94 -4.00 -21.36
N PHE A 192 -4.06 -3.65 -20.71
CA PHE A 192 -4.03 -3.11 -19.35
C PHE A 192 -3.36 -4.08 -18.38
N LYS A 193 -3.78 -5.35 -18.36
CA LYS A 193 -3.24 -6.39 -17.48
C LYS A 193 -1.73 -6.56 -17.69
N ALA A 194 -1.27 -6.58 -18.94
CA ALA A 194 0.15 -6.63 -19.27
C ALA A 194 0.91 -5.40 -18.75
N LYS A 195 0.40 -4.19 -19.00
CA LYS A 195 1.02 -2.93 -18.55
C LYS A 195 1.07 -2.81 -17.03
N PHE A 196 -0.04 -3.07 -16.35
CA PHE A 196 -0.13 -3.04 -14.89
C PHE A 196 0.79 -4.09 -14.26
N SER A 197 0.82 -5.31 -14.81
CA SER A 197 1.69 -6.37 -14.30
C SER A 197 3.17 -6.02 -14.46
N ALA A 198 3.57 -5.53 -15.64
CA ALA A 198 4.96 -5.14 -15.90
C ALA A 198 5.41 -3.99 -14.99
N ALA A 199 4.55 -2.99 -14.79
CA ALA A 199 4.83 -1.86 -13.89
C ALA A 199 4.98 -2.33 -12.43
N SER A 200 4.05 -3.16 -11.95
CA SER A 200 4.05 -3.68 -10.57
C SER A 200 5.24 -4.58 -10.28
N VAL A 201 5.59 -5.49 -11.20
CA VAL A 201 6.80 -6.32 -11.07
C VAL A 201 8.06 -5.47 -11.06
N GLY A 202 8.10 -4.43 -11.92
CA GLY A 202 9.25 -3.54 -12.12
C GLY A 202 9.51 -2.52 -11.01
N VAL A 203 8.67 -2.46 -9.96
CA VAL A 203 8.92 -1.61 -8.79
C VAL A 203 10.26 -1.99 -8.17
N LYS A 204 11.21 -1.05 -8.14
CA LYS A 204 12.49 -1.28 -7.46
C LYS A 204 12.28 -1.15 -5.96
N GLY A 205 12.72 -2.15 -5.20
CA GLY A 205 12.49 -2.23 -3.76
C GLY A 205 11.01 -2.40 -3.41
N SER A 206 10.60 -1.70 -2.37
CA SER A 206 9.26 -1.68 -1.81
C SER A 206 8.33 -0.69 -2.50
N GLY A 207 7.06 -1.03 -2.68
CA GLY A 207 6.11 -0.12 -3.28
C GLY A 207 4.80 -0.74 -3.74
N TRP A 208 4.13 -0.02 -4.64
CA TRP A 208 2.76 -0.31 -5.08
C TRP A 208 2.61 -0.15 -6.59
N GLY A 209 1.80 -1.02 -7.18
CA GLY A 209 1.21 -0.83 -8.51
C GLY A 209 -0.20 -0.27 -8.41
N TRP A 210 -0.54 0.72 -9.24
CA TRP A 210 -1.84 1.41 -9.19
C TRP A 210 -2.49 1.53 -10.56
N LEU A 211 -3.80 1.31 -10.61
CA LEU A 211 -4.71 1.93 -11.57
C LEU A 211 -5.37 3.10 -10.87
N GLY A 212 -5.19 4.30 -11.42
CA GLY A 212 -5.76 5.53 -10.88
C GLY A 212 -6.58 6.29 -11.91
N TYR A 213 -7.55 7.07 -11.44
CA TYR A 213 -8.35 7.99 -12.23
C TYR A 213 -7.69 9.38 -12.25
N CYS A 214 -7.59 9.97 -13.44
CA CYS A 214 -7.14 11.33 -13.64
C CYS A 214 -8.34 12.27 -13.84
N PRO A 215 -8.69 13.12 -12.86
CA PRO A 215 -9.87 13.98 -12.94
C PRO A 215 -9.74 15.09 -14.00
N LYS A 216 -8.51 15.44 -14.40
CA LYS A 216 -8.24 16.54 -15.33
C LYS A 216 -8.67 16.23 -16.77
N ASN A 217 -8.64 14.96 -17.17
CA ASN A 217 -8.90 14.53 -18.54
C ASN A 217 -9.96 13.40 -18.62
N ASP A 218 -10.56 13.02 -17.50
CA ASP A 218 -11.52 11.92 -17.41
C ASP A 218 -10.98 10.60 -17.98
N THR A 219 -9.71 10.28 -17.68
CA THR A 219 -9.08 9.01 -18.08
C THR A 219 -8.56 8.21 -16.89
N VAL A 220 -8.20 6.96 -17.14
CA VAL A 220 -7.49 6.11 -16.18
C VAL A 220 -6.02 6.01 -16.55
N ALA A 221 -5.14 5.69 -15.59
CA ALA A 221 -3.71 5.54 -15.83
C ALA A 221 -3.09 4.48 -14.92
N VAL A 222 -2.06 3.80 -15.41
CA VAL A 222 -1.19 2.94 -14.58
C VAL A 222 -0.04 3.78 -14.04
N ALA A 223 0.21 3.69 -12.73
CA ALA A 223 1.32 4.33 -12.05
C ALA A 223 1.94 3.39 -11.01
N THR A 224 3.13 3.73 -10.52
CA THR A 224 3.75 3.07 -9.38
C THR A 224 4.14 4.10 -8.31
N CYS A 225 4.08 3.68 -7.06
CA CYS A 225 4.54 4.46 -5.92
C CYS A 225 5.61 3.69 -5.17
N GLN A 226 6.65 4.39 -4.72
CA GLN A 226 7.71 3.83 -3.91
C GLN A 226 7.28 3.81 -2.44
N ASN A 227 7.76 2.82 -1.68
CA ASN A 227 7.44 2.65 -0.27
C ASN A 227 5.92 2.71 -0.02
N GLN A 228 5.49 3.56 0.91
CA GLN A 228 4.07 3.78 1.23
C GLN A 228 3.54 5.11 0.66
N ASP A 229 4.21 5.70 -0.33
CA ASP A 229 3.78 6.97 -0.90
C ASP A 229 2.34 6.88 -1.44
N PRO A 230 1.43 7.78 -1.04
CA PRO A 230 0.05 7.75 -1.52
C PRO A 230 -0.05 8.26 -2.96
N LEU A 231 -0.88 7.57 -3.76
CA LEU A 231 -1.02 7.83 -5.20
C LEU A 231 -1.47 9.26 -5.52
N GLN A 232 -2.48 9.79 -4.81
CA GLN A 232 -3.03 11.13 -5.07
C GLN A 232 -2.00 12.24 -4.87
N ILE A 233 -1.17 12.14 -3.83
CA ILE A 233 -0.14 13.14 -3.55
C ILE A 233 1.01 13.04 -4.55
N THR A 234 1.33 11.81 -4.97
CA THR A 234 2.50 11.54 -5.83
C THR A 234 2.22 11.87 -7.29
N HIS A 235 1.04 11.48 -7.79
CA HIS A 235 0.70 11.53 -9.22
C HIS A 235 -0.56 12.36 -9.52
N GLY A 236 -1.30 12.82 -8.51
CA GLY A 236 -2.57 13.50 -8.70
C GLY A 236 -3.70 12.58 -9.16
N LEU A 237 -3.50 11.25 -9.09
CA LEU A 237 -4.48 10.25 -9.53
C LEU A 237 -5.29 9.72 -8.34
N ILE A 238 -6.61 9.65 -8.49
CA ILE A 238 -7.52 9.06 -7.50
C ILE A 238 -7.39 7.52 -7.56
N PRO A 239 -7.11 6.79 -6.46
CA PRO A 239 -6.83 5.36 -6.51
C PRO A 239 -8.10 4.56 -6.79
N LEU A 240 -8.01 3.62 -7.73
CA LEU A 240 -9.11 2.72 -8.08
C LEU A 240 -8.78 1.27 -7.72
N LEU A 241 -7.60 0.80 -8.14
CA LEU A 241 -7.07 -0.53 -7.86
C LEU A 241 -5.60 -0.42 -7.43
N GLY A 242 -5.28 -0.87 -6.23
CA GLY A 242 -3.93 -0.94 -5.68
C GLY A 242 -3.45 -2.37 -5.52
N LEU A 243 -2.18 -2.61 -5.84
CA LEU A 243 -1.47 -3.85 -5.59
C LEU A 243 -0.23 -3.57 -4.75
N ASP A 244 -0.23 -4.08 -3.52
CA ASP A 244 0.96 -4.06 -2.66
C ASP A 244 2.01 -5.02 -3.22
N VAL A 245 3.19 -4.52 -3.57
CA VAL A 245 4.34 -5.32 -4.02
C VAL A 245 5.56 -5.18 -3.09
N TRP A 246 5.33 -4.74 -1.85
CA TRP A 246 6.25 -5.00 -0.76
C TRP A 246 6.40 -6.50 -0.52
N GLU A 247 7.57 -6.93 -0.07
CA GLU A 247 7.84 -8.36 0.08
C GLU A 247 6.93 -9.02 1.11
N HIS A 248 6.55 -8.37 2.22
CA HIS A 248 5.62 -8.98 3.19
C HIS A 248 4.28 -9.40 2.58
N ALA A 249 3.84 -8.75 1.49
CA ALA A 249 2.56 -9.03 0.83
C ALA A 249 2.53 -10.38 0.10
N TYR A 250 3.69 -10.97 -0.19
CA TYR A 250 3.75 -12.20 -0.99
C TYR A 250 4.80 -13.21 -0.56
N TYR A 251 5.85 -12.80 0.16
CA TYR A 251 7.06 -13.58 0.29
C TYR A 251 6.82 -14.92 1.00
N LEU A 252 5.92 -14.99 1.99
CA LEU A 252 5.64 -16.24 2.70
C LEU A 252 5.13 -17.35 1.76
N GLN A 253 4.40 -16.99 0.70
CA GLN A 253 3.80 -17.91 -0.25
C GLN A 253 4.57 -18.01 -1.58
N TYR A 254 4.99 -16.88 -2.13
CA TYR A 254 5.60 -16.78 -3.47
C TYR A 254 7.12 -16.64 -3.45
N LYS A 255 7.74 -16.48 -2.28
CA LYS A 255 9.18 -16.23 -2.13
C LYS A 255 9.61 -15.04 -3.01
N ASN A 256 10.66 -15.19 -3.80
CA ASN A 256 11.14 -14.17 -4.74
C ASN A 256 10.30 -14.06 -6.03
N LEU A 257 9.25 -14.88 -6.22
CA LEU A 257 8.45 -14.92 -7.44
C LEU A 257 7.35 -13.86 -7.43
N ARG A 258 7.73 -12.57 -7.36
CA ARG A 258 6.80 -11.44 -7.38
C ARG A 258 5.86 -11.49 -8.59
N ALA A 259 6.35 -11.90 -9.75
CA ALA A 259 5.54 -12.01 -10.96
C ALA A 259 4.38 -13.03 -10.82
N ASP A 260 4.60 -14.13 -10.10
CA ASP A 260 3.55 -15.13 -9.86
C ASP A 260 2.50 -14.62 -8.87
N TYR A 261 2.92 -13.85 -7.86
CA TYR A 261 2.00 -13.14 -6.97
C TYR A 261 1.15 -12.11 -7.73
N VAL A 262 1.78 -11.27 -8.57
CA VAL A 262 1.06 -10.29 -9.40
C VAL A 262 0.06 -10.99 -10.32
N LYS A 263 0.42 -12.14 -10.89
CA LYS A 263 -0.51 -12.96 -11.68
C LYS A 263 -1.65 -13.53 -10.84
N ALA A 264 -1.37 -13.98 -9.61
CA ALA A 264 -2.37 -14.52 -8.70
C ALA A 264 -3.37 -13.47 -8.24
N PHE A 265 -2.93 -12.23 -8.00
CA PHE A 265 -3.76 -11.10 -7.61
C PHE A 265 -4.96 -10.89 -8.55
N PHE A 266 -4.78 -11.06 -9.87
CA PHE A 266 -5.89 -10.93 -10.85
C PHE A 266 -7.07 -11.90 -10.63
N ASN A 267 -6.91 -12.96 -9.83
CA ASN A 267 -7.99 -13.90 -9.51
C ASN A 267 -8.80 -13.49 -8.28
N VAL A 268 -8.39 -12.42 -7.57
CA VAL A 268 -9.09 -11.95 -6.37
C VAL A 268 -9.53 -10.49 -6.47
N ILE A 269 -9.28 -9.81 -7.60
CA ILE A 269 -9.68 -8.41 -7.80
C ILE A 269 -11.20 -8.29 -7.69
N ASN A 270 -11.64 -7.41 -6.80
CA ASN A 270 -13.03 -7.01 -6.65
C ASN A 270 -13.38 -5.90 -7.63
N TRP A 271 -13.67 -6.26 -8.88
CA TRP A 271 -14.04 -5.28 -9.93
C TRP A 271 -15.31 -4.48 -9.62
N ALA A 272 -16.20 -4.98 -8.76
CA ALA A 272 -17.36 -4.21 -8.31
C ALA A 272 -16.92 -3.00 -7.46
N ASN A 273 -15.98 -3.21 -6.53
CA ASN A 273 -15.39 -2.11 -5.76
C ASN A 273 -14.62 -1.12 -6.65
N VAL A 274 -13.86 -1.61 -7.63
CA VAL A 274 -13.13 -0.73 -8.56
C VAL A 274 -14.10 0.13 -9.39
N ASN A 275 -15.23 -0.42 -9.85
CA ASN A 275 -16.28 0.34 -10.52
C ASN A 275 -16.89 1.41 -9.61
N GLU A 276 -17.25 1.06 -8.38
CA GLU A 276 -17.81 2.01 -7.42
C GLU A 276 -16.84 3.18 -7.16
N ARG A 277 -15.55 2.88 -6.97
CA ARG A 277 -14.50 3.88 -6.82
C ARG A 277 -14.40 4.78 -8.04
N TYR A 278 -14.46 4.21 -9.24
CA TYR A 278 -14.39 4.95 -10.49
C TYR A 278 -15.59 5.89 -10.66
N ASP A 279 -16.80 5.41 -10.43
CA ASP A 279 -18.01 6.23 -10.50
C ASP A 279 -18.00 7.36 -9.47
N ASN A 280 -17.58 7.08 -8.24
CA ASN A 280 -17.46 8.10 -7.19
C ASN A 280 -16.39 9.13 -7.52
N ALA A 281 -15.25 8.70 -8.08
CA ALA A 281 -14.17 9.59 -8.49
C ALA A 281 -14.61 10.53 -9.64
N ARG A 282 -15.32 10.00 -10.65
CA ARG A 282 -15.88 10.79 -11.75
C ARG A 282 -16.91 11.80 -11.27
N LYS A 283 -17.88 11.36 -10.46
CA LYS A 283 -18.91 12.25 -9.88
C LYS A 283 -18.28 13.38 -9.07
N SER A 284 -17.28 13.06 -8.24
CA SER A 284 -16.57 14.07 -7.44
C SER A 284 -15.78 15.06 -8.29
N ALA A 285 -15.36 14.66 -9.49
CA ALA A 285 -14.68 15.49 -10.46
C ALA A 285 -15.63 16.22 -11.45
N GLY A 286 -16.94 15.97 -11.36
CA GLY A 286 -17.96 16.62 -12.19
C GLY A 286 -18.20 15.97 -13.56
N HIS A 287 -17.85 14.70 -13.73
CA HIS A 287 -18.01 13.91 -14.98
C HIS A 287 -19.07 12.81 -14.89
#